data_AF-A0A0Q8DZR1-F1
#
_entry.id   AF-A0A0Q8DZR1-F1
#
_cell.length_a   1.000
_cell.length_b   1.000
_cell.length_c   1.000
_cell.angle_alpha   90.00
_cell.angle_beta   90.00
_cell.angle_gamma   90.00
#
_symmetry.space_group_name_H-M   'P 1'
#
loop_
_entity.id
_entity.type
_entity.pdbx_description
1 polymer ?
#
loop_
_entity_poly.entity_id
_entity_poly.type
_entity_poly.pdbx_seq_one_letter_code
_entity_poly.pdbx_strand_id
1 'polypeptide(L)'
;MTAADLSRLDVPLADVELQTACETTRKALAKTNSPSDRIAYANDLFLLTHPEACSTDADYPEWPAEIAVLIARSENTRRAR
;
A
#
# COMPACT_ATOMS: atom_id res chain seq x y z
N MET A 1 -8.64 15.64 28.55
CA MET A 1 -9.04 15.43 27.16
C MET A 1 -10.45 14.87 27.18
N THR A 2 -11.41 15.69 26.76
CA THR A 2 -12.85 15.39 26.73
C THR A 2 -13.29 15.08 25.29
N ALA A 3 -14.49 14.54 25.09
CA ALA A 3 -15.04 14.34 23.75
C ALA A 3 -15.13 15.66 22.95
N ALA A 4 -15.29 16.80 23.62
CA ALA A 4 -15.29 18.14 23.03
C ALA A 4 -13.89 18.64 22.62
N ASP A 5 -12.81 18.01 23.12
CA ASP A 5 -11.44 18.32 22.68
C ASP A 5 -11.11 17.61 21.37
N LEU A 6 -11.70 16.43 21.12
CA LEU A 6 -11.55 15.67 19.88
C LEU A 6 -12.30 16.31 18.70
N SER A 7 -13.47 16.92 18.94
CA SER A 7 -14.24 17.63 17.90
C SER A 7 -13.64 18.97 17.48
N ARG A 8 -12.61 19.47 18.18
CA ARG A 8 -11.90 20.72 17.89
C ARG A 8 -10.62 20.53 17.07
N LEU A 9 -10.17 19.29 16.89
CA LEU A 9 -9.08 18.94 16.00
C LEU A 9 -9.63 18.92 14.57
N ASP A 10 -9.76 20.10 13.98
CA ASP A 10 -10.06 20.27 12.55
C ASP A 10 -8.81 19.92 11.74
N VAL A 11 -8.48 18.62 11.73
CA VAL A 11 -7.34 18.04 11.02
C VAL A 11 -7.88 17.42 9.73
N PRO A 12 -7.27 17.67 8.56
CA PRO A 12 -7.68 17.04 7.33
C PRO A 12 -7.74 15.52 7.47
N LEU A 13 -8.83 14.91 6.98
CA LEU A 13 -9.04 13.47 7.08
C LEU A 13 -7.84 12.68 6.52
N ALA A 14 -7.27 13.14 5.40
CA ALA A 14 -6.11 12.52 4.76
C ALA A 14 -4.88 12.46 5.70
N ASP A 15 -4.66 13.48 6.53
CA ASP A 15 -3.54 13.51 7.47
C ASP A 15 -3.76 12.51 8.62
N VAL A 16 -5.00 12.40 9.09
CA VAL A 16 -5.39 11.42 10.13
C VAL A 16 -5.27 9.99 9.59
N GLU A 17 -5.69 9.75 8.35
CA GLU A 17 -5.56 8.46 7.68
C GLU A 17 -4.09 8.07 7.50
N LEU A 18 -3.25 9.00 7.02
CA LEU A 18 -1.82 8.79 6.90
C LEU A 18 -1.17 8.48 8.26
N GLN A 19 -1.49 9.27 9.29
CA GLN A 19 -0.98 9.03 10.64
C GLN A 19 -1.39 7.65 11.15
N THR A 20 -2.66 7.28 10.98
CA THR A 20 -3.19 5.99 11.42
C THR A 20 -2.53 4.83 10.69
N ALA A 21 -2.30 4.95 9.38
CA ALA A 21 -1.58 3.97 8.58
C ALA A 21 -0.13 3.81 9.08
N CYS A 22 0.62 4.91 9.24
CA CYS A 22 1.98 4.86 9.75
C CYS A 22 2.08 4.23 11.16
N GLU A 23 1.18 4.60 12.07
CA GLU A 23 1.18 4.02 13.42
C GLU A 23 0.88 2.53 13.43
N THR A 24 -0.07 2.10 12.60
CA THR A 24 -0.44 0.69 12.45
C THR A 24 0.73 -0.12 11.91
N THR A 25 1.39 0.37 10.86
CA THR A 25 2.55 -0.30 10.25
C THR A 25 3.74 -0.36 11.20
N ARG A 26 4.01 0.70 11.99
CA ARG A 26 5.05 0.67 13.04
C ARG A 26 4.76 -0.40 14.10
N LYS A 27 3.51 -0.52 14.55
CA LYS A 27 3.09 -1.54 15.51
C LYS A 27 3.24 -2.96 14.94
N ALA A 28 2.92 -3.15 13.65
CA ALA A 28 3.12 -4.43 12.96
C ALA A 28 4.62 -4.77 12.87
N LEU A 29 5.45 -3.85 12.40
CA LEU A 29 6.91 -4.03 12.30
C LEU A 29 7.54 -4.42 13.65
N ALA A 30 7.11 -3.80 14.74
CA ALA A 30 7.61 -4.08 16.09
C ALA A 30 7.27 -5.49 16.60
N LYS A 31 6.18 -6.09 16.10
CA LYS A 31 5.70 -7.42 16.52
C LYS A 31 6.09 -8.55 15.57
N THR A 32 6.68 -8.22 14.42
CA THR A 32 7.03 -9.16 13.37
C THR A 32 8.44 -9.70 13.54
N ASN A 33 8.55 -11.04 13.55
CA ASN A 33 9.83 -11.76 13.65
C ASN A 33 10.37 -12.25 12.29
N SER A 34 9.54 -12.33 11.26
CA SER A 34 9.94 -12.71 9.90
C SER A 34 10.83 -11.62 9.29
N PRO A 35 12.09 -11.91 8.90
CA PRO A 35 12.96 -10.89 8.28
C PRO A 35 12.37 -10.30 7.01
N SER A 36 11.70 -11.11 6.18
CA SER A 36 11.04 -10.67 4.95
C SER A 36 9.94 -9.66 5.25
N ASP A 37 9.08 -9.98 6.21
CA ASP A 37 7.94 -9.13 6.55
C ASP A 37 8.42 -7.83 7.21
N ARG A 38 9.52 -7.87 7.96
CA ARG A 38 10.14 -6.66 8.51
C ARG A 38 10.62 -5.70 7.41
N ILE A 39 11.20 -6.24 6.33
CA ILE A 39 11.59 -5.44 5.16
C ILE A 39 10.35 -4.87 4.48
N ALA A 40 9.31 -5.68 4.29
CA ALA A 40 8.05 -5.22 3.72
C ALA A 40 7.44 -4.06 4.52
N TYR A 41 7.27 -4.21 5.84
CA TYR A 41 6.74 -3.13 6.68
C TYR A 41 7.63 -1.88 6.73
N ALA A 42 8.95 -2.03 6.61
CA ALA A 42 9.86 -0.90 6.50
C ALA A 42 9.67 -0.15 5.18
N ASN A 43 9.49 -0.87 4.07
CA ASN A 43 9.17 -0.28 2.78
C ASN A 43 7.80 0.39 2.79
N ASP A 44 6.78 -0.25 3.38
CA ASP A 44 5.44 0.33 3.52
C ASP A 44 5.49 1.67 4.26
N LEU A 45 6.27 1.75 5.35
CA LEU A 45 6.47 3.01 6.07
C LEU A 45 7.12 4.10 5.22
N PHE A 46 8.07 3.73 4.36
CA PHE A 46 8.71 4.66 3.45
C PHE A 46 7.72 5.18 2.39
N LEU A 47 6.97 4.29 1.74
CA LEU A 47 6.02 4.64 0.68
C LEU A 47 4.84 5.46 1.20
N LEU A 48 4.39 5.22 2.43
CA LEU A 48 3.35 6.05 3.07
C LEU A 48 3.78 7.51 3.20
N THR A 49 5.06 7.77 3.46
CA THR A 49 5.58 9.14 3.65
C THR A 49 6.23 9.74 2.40
N HIS A 50 6.42 8.94 1.35
CA HIS A 50 7.00 9.32 0.06
C HIS A 50 6.13 8.79 -1.08
N PRO A 51 4.89 9.28 -1.24
CA PRO A 51 3.97 8.80 -2.28
C PRO A 51 4.52 8.99 -3.70
N GLU A 52 5.43 9.94 -3.92
CA GLU A 52 6.14 10.14 -5.17
C GLU A 52 7.10 9.00 -5.55
N ALA A 53 7.46 8.14 -4.59
CA ALA A 53 8.27 6.95 -4.85
C ALA A 53 7.41 5.76 -5.32
N CYS A 54 6.07 5.86 -5.24
CA CYS A 54 5.18 4.86 -5.81
C CYS A 54 5.21 4.94 -7.32
N SER A 55 5.45 3.80 -7.97
CA SER A 55 5.25 3.70 -9.41
C SER A 55 3.79 3.92 -9.77
N THR A 56 3.59 4.51 -10.93
CA THR A 56 2.31 4.82 -11.56
C THR A 56 2.20 4.05 -12.88
N ASP A 57 1.01 4.05 -13.48
CA ASP A 57 0.80 3.46 -14.80
C ASP A 57 1.70 4.09 -15.88
N ALA A 58 2.12 5.35 -15.69
CA ALA A 58 3.01 6.04 -16.60
C ALA A 58 4.44 5.46 -16.61
N ASP A 59 4.86 4.80 -15.52
CA ASP A 59 6.18 4.17 -15.43
C ASP A 59 6.26 2.86 -16.23
N TYR A 60 5.11 2.30 -16.60
CA TYR A 60 4.99 1.04 -17.32
C TYR A 60 3.88 1.07 -18.39
N PRO A 61 4.01 1.93 -19.42
CA PRO A 61 2.96 2.16 -20.41
C PRO A 61 2.59 0.92 -21.22
N GLU A 62 3.49 -0.05 -21.35
CA GLU A 62 3.28 -1.33 -22.05
C GLU A 62 2.54 -2.38 -21.21
N TRP A 63 2.52 -2.23 -19.89
CA TRP A 63 2.02 -3.26 -18.98
C TRP A 63 0.57 -3.67 -19.26
N PRO A 64 -0.38 -2.75 -19.59
CA PRO A 64 -1.73 -3.16 -19.95
C PRO A 64 -1.79 -4.17 -21.10
N ALA A 65 -0.94 -4.02 -22.12
CA ALA A 65 -0.85 -4.95 -23.24
C ALA A 65 -0.24 -6.29 -22.81
N GLU A 66 0.79 -6.27 -21.96
CA GLU A 66 1.40 -7.48 -21.42
C GLU A 66 0.43 -8.27 -20.53
N ILE A 67 -0.33 -7.60 -19.66
CA ILE A 67 -1.36 -8.23 -18.85
C ILE A 67 -2.42 -8.89 -19.73
N ALA A 68 -2.88 -8.22 -20.80
CA ALA A 68 -3.85 -8.80 -21.72
C ALA A 68 -3.33 -10.10 -22.37
N VAL A 69 -2.05 -10.14 -22.74
CA VAL A 69 -1.39 -11.35 -23.27
C VAL A 69 -1.33 -12.46 -22.21
N LEU A 70 -0.98 -12.12 -20.96
CA LEU A 70 -0.92 -13.08 -19.86
C LEU A 70 -2.30 -13.68 -19.53
N ILE A 71 -3.34 -12.85 -19.50
CA ILE A 71 -4.72 -13.29 -19.29
C ILE A 71 -5.14 -14.26 -20.39
N ALA A 72 -4.95 -13.90 -21.67
CA ALA A 72 -5.32 -14.76 -22.81
C ALA A 72 -4.60 -16.12 -22.78
N ARG A 73 -3.30 -16.14 -22.41
CA ARG A 73 -2.53 -17.38 -22.23
C ARG A 73 -3.10 -18.24 -21.10
N SER A 74 -3.52 -17.64 -19.98
CA SER A 74 -4.09 -18.37 -18.85
C SER A 74 -5.43 -19.02 -19.21
N GLU A 75 -6.28 -18.33 -19.98
CA GLU A 75 -7.59 -18.85 -20.40
C GLU A 75 -7.45 -19.99 -21.39
N ASN A 76 -6.55 -19.87 -22.37
CA ASN A 76 -6.24 -20.94 -23.31
C ASN A 76 -5.71 -22.19 -22.58
N THR A 77 -4.86 -21.99 -21.57
CA THR A 77 -4.35 -23.10 -20.73
C THR A 77 -5.48 -23.78 -19.95
N ARG A 78 -6.44 -23.02 -19.40
CA ARG A 78 -7.58 -23.57 -18.65
C ARG A 78 -8.52 -24.37 -19.55
N ARG A 79 -8.75 -23.93 -20.79
CA ARG A 79 -9.63 -24.60 -21.75
C ARG A 79 -9.05 -25.89 -22.35
N ALA A 80 -7.72 -26.03 -22.34
CA ALA A 80 -7.02 -27.20 -22.86
C ALA A 80 -6.86 -28.34 -21.83
N ARG A 81 -7.38 -28.17 -20.60
CA ARG A 81 -7.48 -29.20 -19.55
C ARG A 81 -8.90 -29.72 -19.46
#